data_AF-A0A7V8AFC5-F1
#
_entry.id   AF-A0A7V8AFC5-F1
#
_cell.length_a   1.000
_cell.length_b   1.000
_cell.length_c   1.000
_cell.angle_alpha   90.00
_cell.angle_beta   90.00
_cell.angle_gamma   90.00
#
_symmetry.space_group_name_H-M   'P 1'
#
loop_
_entity.id
_entity.type
_entity.pdbx_description
1 polymer ?
#
loop_
_entity_poly.entity_id
_entity_poly.type
_entity_poly.pdbx_seq_one_letter_code
_entity_poly.pdbx_strand_id
1 'polypeptide(L)'
;MTRTISLLLPLLLAVPARAADRTLDAMRDELGRTMSSLAMPGMQKPYFASYLLSDSTDYAVSASFGELVDSRGDVSRNAAVEIRIGDRSFDSSGYAGSDFRSFRPVTGGTVIEDDYDAVRAGLWSLSDGAYKTALEKYAQKKAYSEKKGIKELYGDLSAEKKASRLEDVHPAPAFPKEDWERRARELSAVFRKYPGVQSSEVRVECTRRVNRFVNSEGTRYRVNADKAHFYVYAETQTGGGLKVSDRKELHWPACADIPAQEELLAAVDGFAGRLDALSRSAAGEVYLGPVLFENDAAAELIGQLFVRGISFPRRAWADNDDYLKYYIDKGGLVERVGMRVLPGFISVHDDPSRTEEAGRPLAGHYRVDSEGVAPGRLELVKNGRLAGVYMSRGPVRDFSSSNGHGRAALNEFPSGRPGNVFVSSRKTAPPVEIKKRLLELASEQELDYAVIVRRLASEGSLDIENILAAPVFAWKVYRDGREELMNGVEFTGVTYRALRDIVLTSDEPYIYNYYQPGPYAMARGSVAASIIAPSAVLVQEMELKRTDRKPDRAPYLEHPFFAENGGKK
;
A
#
# COMPACT_ATOMS: atom_id res chain seq x y z
N MET A 1 -2.27 -57.61 -54.70
CA MET A 1 -1.14 -57.34 -53.78
C MET A 1 -1.37 -55.99 -53.12
N THR A 2 -0.80 -55.80 -51.93
CA THR A 2 -0.80 -54.62 -51.04
C THR A 2 -2.11 -54.20 -50.37
N ARG A 3 -2.40 -54.81 -49.21
CA ARG A 3 -3.24 -54.25 -48.14
C ARG A 3 -2.39 -53.26 -47.33
N THR A 4 -2.76 -51.99 -47.33
CA THR A 4 -2.14 -50.94 -46.51
C THR A 4 -2.75 -50.98 -45.10
N ILE A 5 -1.97 -51.39 -44.11
CA ILE A 5 -2.36 -51.34 -42.69
C ILE A 5 -2.04 -49.93 -42.19
N SER A 6 -3.08 -49.12 -41.95
CA SER A 6 -2.95 -47.83 -41.27
C SER A 6 -2.80 -48.07 -39.76
N LEU A 7 -1.59 -47.92 -39.22
CA LEU A 7 -1.37 -47.82 -37.78
C LEU A 7 -1.95 -46.48 -37.29
N LEU A 8 -3.03 -46.52 -36.51
CA LEU A 8 -3.42 -45.40 -35.65
C LEU A 8 -2.45 -45.37 -34.47
N LEU A 9 -1.53 -44.41 -34.46
CA LEU A 9 -0.73 -44.06 -33.30
C LEU A 9 -1.62 -43.27 -32.34
N PRO A 10 -1.86 -43.72 -31.09
CA PRO A 10 -2.61 -42.91 -30.14
C PRO A 10 -1.72 -41.73 -29.74
N LEU A 11 -2.15 -40.53 -30.13
CA LEU A 11 -1.55 -39.28 -29.66
C LEU A 11 -1.85 -39.17 -28.15
N LEU A 12 -0.95 -39.69 -27.31
CA LEU A 12 -0.93 -39.40 -25.88
C LEU A 12 -0.70 -37.90 -25.75
N LEU A 13 -1.79 -37.15 -25.53
CA LEU A 13 -1.73 -35.80 -24.98
C LEU A 13 -1.03 -35.91 -23.63
N ALA A 14 0.27 -35.61 -23.61
CA ALA A 14 1.01 -35.39 -22.39
C ALA A 14 0.38 -34.17 -21.70
N VAL A 15 -0.52 -34.42 -20.75
CA VAL A 15 -0.91 -33.41 -19.77
C VAL A 15 0.40 -33.02 -19.09
N PRO A 16 0.83 -31.74 -19.12
CA PRO A 16 2.06 -31.35 -18.45
C PRO A 16 1.91 -31.73 -16.98
N ALA A 17 2.76 -32.65 -16.53
CA ALA A 17 2.82 -33.05 -15.13
C ALA A 17 3.14 -31.79 -14.34
N ARG A 18 2.17 -31.33 -13.55
CA ARG A 18 2.34 -30.22 -12.62
C ARG A 18 3.56 -30.55 -11.75
N ALA A 19 4.66 -29.83 -11.92
CA ALA A 19 5.90 -30.12 -11.21
C ALA A 19 5.62 -30.18 -9.69
N ALA A 20 6.01 -31.30 -9.08
CA ALA A 20 5.91 -31.49 -7.64
C ALA A 20 6.72 -30.40 -6.93
N ASP A 21 6.12 -29.75 -5.93
CA ASP A 21 6.76 -28.67 -5.19
C ASP A 21 7.31 -29.21 -3.89
N ARG A 22 8.57 -29.66 -3.94
CA ARG A 22 9.22 -30.27 -2.79
C ARG A 22 9.25 -29.34 -1.57
N THR A 23 9.35 -28.04 -1.78
CA THR A 23 9.31 -27.00 -0.75
C THR A 23 7.92 -26.89 -0.12
N LEU A 24 6.86 -26.89 -0.93
CA LEU A 24 5.48 -26.88 -0.40
C LEU A 24 5.12 -28.18 0.33
N ASP A 25 5.62 -29.33 -0.14
CA ASP A 25 5.45 -30.61 0.53
C ASP A 25 6.17 -30.62 1.90
N ALA A 26 7.41 -30.12 1.95
CA ALA A 26 8.16 -29.92 3.19
C ALA A 26 7.39 -29.03 4.18
N MET A 27 6.85 -27.90 3.71
CA MET A 27 6.03 -27.00 4.53
C MET A 27 4.81 -27.70 5.11
N ARG A 28 4.07 -28.46 4.28
CA ARG A 28 2.87 -29.19 4.71
C ARG A 28 3.19 -30.22 5.78
N ASP A 29 4.23 -31.02 5.57
CA ASP A 29 4.54 -32.15 6.45
C ASP A 29 5.14 -31.66 7.78
N GLU A 30 5.91 -30.57 7.76
CA GLU A 30 6.38 -29.92 8.98
C GLU A 30 5.25 -29.24 9.76
N LEU A 31 4.27 -28.65 9.07
CA LEU A 31 3.09 -28.10 9.70
C LEU A 31 2.26 -29.19 10.38
N GLY A 32 2.10 -30.34 9.70
CA GLY A 32 1.44 -31.52 10.26
C GLY A 32 2.13 -32.01 11.53
N ARG A 33 3.47 -32.11 11.51
CA ARG A 33 4.28 -32.49 12.68
C ARG A 33 4.15 -31.48 13.83
N THR A 34 4.16 -30.18 13.51
CA THR A 34 3.98 -29.11 14.50
C THR A 34 2.63 -29.24 15.20
N MET A 35 1.55 -29.43 14.45
CA MET A 35 0.21 -29.59 15.03
C MET A 35 0.06 -30.89 15.84
N SER A 36 0.72 -31.99 15.45
CA SER A 36 0.59 -33.28 16.16
C SER A 36 1.47 -33.40 17.39
N SER A 37 2.66 -32.81 17.35
CA SER A 37 3.76 -33.16 18.27
C SER A 37 4.29 -31.99 19.09
N LEU A 38 4.07 -30.73 18.69
CA LEU A 38 4.57 -29.58 19.43
C LEU A 38 3.76 -29.36 20.71
N ALA A 39 4.35 -29.72 21.85
CA ALA A 39 3.79 -29.47 23.16
C ALA A 39 4.90 -29.41 24.21
N MET A 40 4.91 -28.35 25.01
CA MET A 40 5.72 -28.29 26.23
C MET A 40 4.95 -28.97 27.35
N PRO A 41 5.59 -29.77 28.23
CA PRO A 41 4.91 -30.44 29.33
C PRO A 41 4.07 -29.48 30.18
N GLY A 42 2.79 -29.81 30.41
CA GLY A 42 1.86 -28.98 31.18
C GLY A 42 1.33 -27.72 30.48
N MET A 43 1.74 -27.45 29.23
CA MET A 43 1.29 -26.30 28.45
C MET A 43 0.23 -26.69 27.42
N GLN A 44 -0.55 -25.71 26.97
CA GLN A 44 -1.57 -25.90 25.93
C GLN A 44 -0.93 -26.17 24.57
N LYS A 45 -1.60 -27.00 23.76
CA LYS A 45 -1.17 -27.30 22.38
C LYS A 45 -1.64 -26.22 21.40
N PRO A 46 -0.94 -26.05 20.26
CA PRO A 46 -1.46 -25.26 19.14
C PRO A 46 -2.83 -25.74 18.68
N TYR A 47 -3.77 -24.82 18.48
CA TYR A 47 -5.06 -25.13 17.84
C TYR A 47 -5.08 -24.69 16.36
N PHE A 48 -4.26 -23.71 16.01
CA PHE A 48 -4.05 -23.22 14.66
C PHE A 48 -2.58 -22.92 14.41
N ALA A 49 -2.09 -23.21 13.21
CA ALA A 49 -0.79 -22.77 12.73
C ALA A 49 -0.81 -22.47 11.23
N SER A 50 0.03 -21.55 10.79
CA SER A 50 0.27 -21.25 9.37
C SER A 50 1.74 -20.95 9.09
N TYR A 51 2.18 -21.33 7.89
CA TYR A 51 3.50 -20.99 7.35
C TYR A 51 3.34 -20.22 6.05
N LEU A 52 4.00 -19.07 5.95
CA LEU A 52 4.23 -18.34 4.70
C LEU A 52 5.72 -18.39 4.38
N LEU A 53 6.08 -18.82 3.18
CA LEU A 53 7.46 -18.86 2.70
C LEU A 53 7.55 -18.09 1.37
N SER A 54 8.42 -17.09 1.33
CA SER A 54 8.59 -16.19 0.20
C SER A 54 10.00 -16.35 -0.38
N ASP A 55 10.06 -16.84 -1.62
CA ASP A 55 11.25 -16.74 -2.46
C ASP A 55 11.26 -15.38 -3.13
N SER A 56 12.34 -14.61 -2.99
CA SER A 56 12.48 -13.33 -3.67
C SER A 56 13.81 -13.24 -4.42
N THR A 57 13.73 -12.66 -5.62
CA THR A 57 14.88 -12.16 -6.36
C THR A 57 14.63 -10.68 -6.57
N ASP A 58 15.43 -9.85 -5.90
CA ASP A 58 15.26 -8.42 -5.85
C ASP A 58 16.40 -7.74 -6.60
N TYR A 59 16.07 -6.80 -7.48
CA TYR A 59 17.01 -5.94 -8.18
C TYR A 59 16.69 -4.48 -7.87
N ALA A 60 17.71 -3.71 -7.51
CA ALA A 60 17.57 -2.29 -7.23
C ALA A 60 18.70 -1.52 -7.88
N VAL A 61 18.34 -0.46 -8.61
CA VAL A 61 19.27 0.51 -9.19
C VAL A 61 18.80 1.90 -8.79
N SER A 62 19.71 2.73 -8.27
CA SER A 62 19.43 4.13 -7.99
C SER A 62 20.52 5.04 -8.54
N ALA A 63 20.11 6.25 -8.91
CA ALA A 63 20.99 7.29 -9.43
C ALA A 63 20.54 8.66 -8.95
N SER A 64 21.50 9.57 -8.84
CA SER A 64 21.28 10.97 -8.46
C SER A 64 22.07 11.87 -9.39
N PHE A 65 21.41 12.88 -9.96
CA PHE A 65 22.02 13.82 -10.89
C PHE A 65 22.94 13.17 -11.94
N GLY A 66 22.55 12.06 -12.57
CA GLY A 66 23.31 11.39 -13.63
C GLY A 66 24.34 10.37 -13.19
N GLU A 67 24.59 10.22 -11.89
CA GLU A 67 25.55 9.26 -11.34
C GLU A 67 24.85 8.15 -10.55
N LEU A 68 25.36 6.92 -10.63
CA LEU A 68 24.81 5.81 -9.83
C LEU A 68 25.10 6.00 -8.35
N VAL A 69 24.10 5.67 -7.53
CA VAL A 69 24.19 5.67 -6.06
C VAL A 69 24.22 4.24 -5.54
N ASP A 70 23.38 3.34 -6.08
CA ASP A 70 23.31 1.92 -5.73
C ASP A 70 22.98 1.08 -6.97
N SER A 71 23.50 -0.15 -7.02
CA SER A 71 23.19 -1.13 -8.06
C SER A 71 23.47 -2.54 -7.56
N ARG A 72 22.42 -3.24 -7.15
CA ARG A 72 22.52 -4.55 -6.50
C ARG A 72 21.39 -5.49 -6.89
N GLY A 73 21.68 -6.77 -6.76
CA GLY A 73 20.71 -7.86 -6.83
C GLY A 73 20.88 -8.77 -5.62
N ASP A 74 19.77 -9.26 -5.08
CA ASP A 74 19.75 -10.18 -3.93
C ASP A 74 18.80 -11.36 -4.20
N VAL A 75 19.15 -12.52 -3.64
CA VAL A 75 18.28 -13.71 -3.65
C VAL A 75 18.07 -14.12 -2.21
N SER A 76 16.82 -14.19 -1.79
CA SER A 76 16.46 -14.54 -0.43
C SER A 76 15.28 -15.50 -0.37
N ARG A 77 15.27 -16.32 0.67
CA ARG A 77 14.10 -17.08 1.09
C ARG A 77 13.81 -16.78 2.54
N ASN A 78 12.64 -16.21 2.79
CA ASN A 78 12.20 -15.83 4.12
C ASN A 78 10.89 -16.54 4.46
N ALA A 79 10.75 -16.98 5.70
CA ALA A 79 9.53 -17.59 6.20
C ALA A 79 8.94 -16.78 7.36
N ALA A 80 7.62 -16.81 7.48
CA ALA A 80 6.85 -16.37 8.62
C ALA A 80 6.04 -17.55 9.17
N VAL A 81 6.07 -17.71 10.49
CA VAL A 81 5.32 -18.73 11.22
C VAL A 81 4.36 -18.05 12.18
N GLU A 82 3.09 -18.45 12.09
CA GLU A 82 2.07 -18.10 13.06
C GLU A 82 1.61 -19.37 13.77
N ILE A 83 1.65 -19.35 15.10
CA ILE A 83 1.09 -20.39 15.97
C ILE A 83 0.12 -19.72 16.93
N ARG A 84 -1.05 -20.32 17.13
CA ARG A 84 -2.06 -19.79 18.05
C ARG A 84 -2.42 -20.79 19.14
N ILE A 85 -2.51 -20.27 20.36
CA ILE A 85 -2.87 -20.99 21.59
C ILE A 85 -4.20 -20.46 22.10
N GLY A 86 -5.08 -21.35 22.58
CA GLY A 86 -6.45 -21.05 22.98
C GLY A 86 -7.42 -21.70 22.00
N ASP A 87 -8.42 -20.94 21.56
CA ASP A 87 -9.37 -21.36 20.54
C ASP A 87 -9.86 -20.18 19.69
N ARG A 88 -10.73 -20.44 18.71
CA ARG A 88 -11.24 -19.40 17.79
C ARG A 88 -11.96 -18.25 18.50
N SER A 89 -12.54 -18.47 19.68
CA SER A 89 -13.25 -17.45 20.44
C SER A 89 -12.30 -16.56 21.24
N PHE A 90 -11.21 -17.13 21.75
CA PHE A 90 -10.17 -16.43 22.48
C PHE A 90 -8.81 -17.14 22.39
N ASP A 91 -7.81 -16.49 21.79
CA ASP A 91 -6.46 -16.98 21.55
C ASP A 91 -5.35 -15.93 21.78
N SER A 92 -4.11 -16.34 21.55
CA SER A 92 -2.88 -15.55 21.69
C SER A 92 -2.71 -14.37 20.71
N SER A 93 -3.55 -14.24 19.69
CA SER A 93 -3.44 -13.22 18.64
C SER A 93 -4.00 -11.86 19.09
N GLY A 94 -3.74 -10.81 18.30
CA GLY A 94 -4.35 -9.49 18.51
C GLY A 94 -3.94 -8.80 19.81
N TYR A 95 -2.84 -9.20 20.44
CA TYR A 95 -2.32 -8.63 21.67
C TYR A 95 -0.82 -8.34 21.54
N ALA A 96 -0.46 -7.06 21.63
CA ALA A 96 0.92 -6.58 21.60
C ALA A 96 1.62 -6.72 22.96
N GLY A 97 0.87 -6.59 24.06
CA GLY A 97 1.41 -6.59 25.42
C GLY A 97 2.31 -5.41 25.75
N SER A 98 3.27 -5.61 26.65
CA SER A 98 4.21 -4.59 27.12
C SER A 98 5.41 -4.37 26.19
N ASP A 99 5.85 -5.42 25.48
CA ASP A 99 6.86 -5.32 24.43
C ASP A 99 6.21 -5.14 23.05
N PHE A 100 5.86 -3.90 22.78
CA PHE A 100 5.22 -3.49 21.55
C PHE A 100 6.10 -3.70 20.31
N ARG A 101 7.43 -3.61 20.43
CA ARG A 101 8.39 -3.73 19.29
C ARG A 101 8.36 -5.12 18.65
N SER A 102 7.83 -6.09 19.37
CA SER A 102 7.78 -7.50 18.98
C SER A 102 6.40 -7.93 18.45
N PHE A 103 5.44 -7.02 18.24
CA PHE A 103 4.16 -7.40 17.62
C PHE A 103 4.29 -7.61 16.11
N ARG A 104 4.70 -8.82 15.76
CA ARG A 104 4.82 -9.32 14.40
C ARG A 104 4.85 -10.85 14.42
N PRO A 105 4.57 -11.53 13.30
CA PRO A 105 4.84 -12.94 13.16
C PRO A 105 6.32 -13.27 13.46
N VAL A 106 6.60 -14.50 13.89
CA VAL A 106 7.98 -14.97 13.98
C VAL A 106 8.49 -15.22 12.57
N THR A 107 9.49 -14.45 12.16
CA THR A 107 10.07 -14.51 10.82
C THR A 107 11.55 -14.86 10.84
N GLY A 108 12.05 -15.50 9.80
CA GLY A 108 13.48 -15.70 9.59
C GLY A 108 13.84 -16.15 8.19
N GLY A 109 15.11 -15.95 7.83
CA GLY A 109 15.69 -16.52 6.63
C GLY A 109 15.78 -18.05 6.74
N THR A 110 15.65 -18.74 5.61
CA THR A 110 15.82 -20.20 5.53
C THR A 110 16.64 -20.58 4.30
N VAL A 111 16.88 -21.88 4.10
CA VAL A 111 17.70 -22.42 3.01
C VAL A 111 17.11 -22.06 1.65
N ILE A 112 17.89 -21.39 0.81
CA ILE A 112 17.45 -21.01 -0.54
C ILE A 112 17.29 -22.22 -1.49
N GLU A 113 17.96 -23.33 -1.19
CA GLU A 113 17.85 -24.57 -1.95
C GLU A 113 16.56 -25.31 -1.62
N ASP A 114 16.02 -26.04 -2.60
CA ASP A 114 14.80 -26.86 -2.44
C ASP A 114 15.09 -28.23 -1.79
N ASP A 115 15.99 -28.25 -0.80
CA ASP A 115 16.22 -29.44 0.02
C ASP A 115 15.10 -29.61 1.06
N TYR A 116 14.50 -30.80 1.05
CA TYR A 116 13.31 -31.09 1.84
C TYR A 116 13.55 -30.96 3.34
N ASP A 117 14.61 -31.57 3.86
CA ASP A 117 14.85 -31.60 5.31
C ASP A 117 15.39 -30.25 5.80
N ALA A 118 16.18 -29.54 5.00
CA ALA A 118 16.67 -28.21 5.34
C ALA A 118 15.53 -27.16 5.40
N VAL A 119 14.56 -27.20 4.49
CA VAL A 119 13.35 -26.35 4.58
C VAL A 119 12.58 -26.65 5.86
N ARG A 120 12.38 -27.94 6.17
CA ARG A 120 11.69 -28.36 7.42
C ARG A 120 12.44 -27.93 8.66
N ALA A 121 13.78 -28.02 8.68
CA ALA A 121 14.61 -27.60 9.80
C ALA A 121 14.46 -26.09 10.09
N GLY A 122 14.41 -25.25 9.04
CA GLY A 122 14.15 -23.82 9.19
C GLY A 122 12.77 -23.53 9.80
N LEU A 123 11.73 -24.18 9.28
CA LEU A 123 10.36 -24.03 9.78
C LEU A 123 10.20 -24.57 11.20
N TRP A 124 10.87 -25.67 11.53
CA TRP A 124 10.90 -26.23 12.88
C TRP A 124 11.46 -25.22 13.89
N SER A 125 12.61 -24.60 13.58
CA SER A 125 13.23 -23.60 14.46
C SER A 125 12.33 -22.39 14.68
N LEU A 126 11.70 -21.88 13.61
CA LEU A 126 10.75 -20.78 13.71
C LEU A 126 9.48 -21.17 14.49
N SER A 127 9.01 -22.41 14.32
CA SER A 127 7.83 -22.93 15.03
C SER A 127 8.06 -23.03 16.54
N ASP A 128 9.25 -23.44 16.99
CA ASP A 128 9.59 -23.45 18.41
C ASP A 128 9.51 -22.04 19.03
N GLY A 129 10.09 -21.04 18.36
CA GLY A 129 10.01 -19.63 18.79
C GLY A 129 8.59 -19.07 18.79
N ALA A 130 7.82 -19.37 17.73
CA ALA A 130 6.42 -18.93 17.59
C ALA A 130 5.53 -19.53 18.68
N TYR A 131 5.73 -20.81 19.03
CA TYR A 131 4.95 -21.49 20.06
C TYR A 131 5.20 -20.92 21.46
N LYS A 132 6.47 -20.66 21.82
CA LYS A 132 6.82 -20.00 23.09
C LYS A 132 6.20 -18.61 23.19
N THR A 133 6.33 -17.82 22.12
CA THR A 133 5.73 -16.49 22.02
C THR A 133 4.21 -16.56 22.17
N ALA A 134 3.54 -17.51 21.51
CA ALA A 134 2.09 -17.66 21.57
C ALA A 134 1.59 -18.06 22.97
N LEU A 135 2.29 -18.94 23.68
CA LEU A 135 1.97 -19.28 25.07
C LEU A 135 2.04 -18.06 26.00
N GLU A 136 3.11 -17.28 25.88
CA GLU A 136 3.29 -16.05 26.66
C GLU A 136 2.21 -15.02 26.34
N LYS A 137 1.94 -14.77 25.06
CA LYS A 137 0.91 -13.82 24.62
C LYS A 137 -0.49 -14.25 25.04
N TYR A 138 -0.81 -15.55 25.00
CA TYR A 138 -2.08 -16.06 25.51
C TYR A 138 -2.27 -15.75 27.00
N ALA A 139 -1.26 -16.08 27.83
CA ALA A 139 -1.32 -15.84 29.26
C ALA A 139 -1.45 -14.34 29.58
N GLN A 140 -0.67 -13.50 28.90
CA GLN A 140 -0.71 -12.05 29.08
C GLN A 140 -2.06 -11.46 28.63
N LYS A 141 -2.56 -11.84 27.45
CA LYS A 141 -3.86 -11.37 26.93
C LYS A 141 -5.01 -11.78 27.84
N LYS A 142 -4.99 -13.00 28.38
CA LYS A 142 -6.00 -13.47 29.33
C LYS A 142 -5.98 -12.64 30.61
N ALA A 143 -4.82 -12.45 31.22
CA ALA A 143 -4.66 -11.60 32.41
C ALA A 143 -5.08 -10.14 32.15
N TYR A 144 -4.75 -9.61 30.97
CA TYR A 144 -5.17 -8.27 30.55
C TYR A 144 -6.69 -8.16 30.45
N SER A 145 -7.34 -9.13 29.78
CA SER A 145 -8.80 -9.17 29.60
C SER A 145 -9.53 -9.22 30.94
N GLU A 146 -9.04 -10.04 31.88
CA GLU A 146 -9.58 -10.15 33.24
C GLU A 146 -9.39 -8.85 34.03
N LYS A 147 -8.17 -8.29 34.02
CA LYS A 147 -7.82 -7.04 34.71
C LYS A 147 -8.63 -5.84 34.21
N LYS A 148 -8.85 -5.74 32.89
CA LYS A 148 -9.61 -4.65 32.25
C LYS A 148 -11.12 -4.92 32.24
N GLY A 149 -11.57 -6.11 32.62
CA GLY A 149 -12.98 -6.48 32.62
C GLY A 149 -13.60 -6.46 31.22
N ILE A 150 -12.85 -6.87 30.19
CA ILE A 150 -13.34 -6.89 28.79
C ILE A 150 -14.42 -7.96 28.66
N LYS A 151 -15.63 -7.53 28.30
CA LYS A 151 -16.80 -8.43 28.12
C LYS A 151 -17.18 -8.63 26.67
N GLU A 152 -16.91 -7.65 25.81
CA GLU A 152 -17.23 -7.74 24.39
C GLU A 152 -16.09 -8.43 23.63
N LEU A 153 -16.27 -9.73 23.40
CA LEU A 153 -15.37 -10.56 22.61
C LEU A 153 -16.11 -11.03 21.34
N TYR A 154 -15.48 -10.83 20.19
CA TYR A 154 -16.07 -11.15 18.89
C TYR A 154 -15.46 -12.42 18.26
N GLY A 155 -14.51 -13.05 18.94
CA GLY A 155 -13.65 -14.10 18.40
C GLY A 155 -12.30 -13.56 17.94
N ASP A 156 -11.32 -14.44 17.85
CA ASP A 156 -9.97 -14.13 17.40
C ASP A 156 -9.63 -14.69 16.02
N LEU A 157 -10.36 -15.73 15.59
CA LEU A 157 -10.19 -16.35 14.28
C LEU A 157 -11.53 -16.87 13.75
N SER A 158 -11.98 -16.35 12.62
CA SER A 158 -13.12 -16.88 11.86
C SER A 158 -12.76 -18.20 11.17
N ALA A 159 -13.76 -19.08 11.04
CA ALA A 159 -13.62 -20.32 10.27
C ALA A 159 -13.88 -20.03 8.78
N GLU A 160 -12.97 -20.46 7.92
CA GLU A 160 -13.04 -20.20 6.48
C GLU A 160 -13.02 -21.49 5.67
N LYS A 161 -13.50 -21.43 4.43
CA LYS A 161 -13.45 -22.59 3.52
C LYS A 161 -12.00 -22.89 3.18
N LYS A 162 -11.61 -24.17 3.26
CA LYS A 162 -10.31 -24.62 2.77
C LYS A 162 -10.15 -24.26 1.29
N ALA A 163 -9.00 -23.72 0.92
CA ALA A 163 -8.68 -23.34 -0.45
C ALA A 163 -7.37 -24.00 -0.92
N SER A 164 -7.29 -24.34 -2.19
CA SER A 164 -6.04 -24.80 -2.81
C SER A 164 -5.81 -24.01 -4.10
N ARG A 165 -4.81 -23.14 -4.11
CA ARG A 165 -4.45 -22.34 -5.29
C ARG A 165 -2.99 -22.53 -5.61
N LEU A 166 -2.70 -23.38 -6.59
CA LEU A 166 -1.34 -23.61 -7.04
C LEU A 166 -1.22 -22.99 -8.43
N GLU A 167 -0.29 -22.06 -8.58
CA GLU A 167 0.10 -21.49 -9.87
C GLU A 167 1.37 -22.15 -10.36
N ASP A 168 1.61 -22.05 -11.67
CA ASP A 168 2.90 -22.41 -12.20
C ASP A 168 3.87 -21.27 -11.91
N VAL A 169 5.04 -21.64 -11.39
CA VAL A 169 6.09 -20.70 -11.06
C VAL A 169 6.75 -20.32 -12.38
N HIS A 170 6.67 -19.04 -12.75
CA HIS A 170 7.43 -18.58 -13.91
C HIS A 170 8.90 -18.35 -13.51
N PRO A 171 9.83 -18.58 -14.45
CA PRO A 171 11.25 -18.31 -14.21
C PRO A 171 11.46 -16.82 -13.90
N ALA A 172 12.48 -16.51 -13.11
CA ALA A 172 12.91 -15.13 -12.95
C ALA A 172 13.51 -14.69 -14.31
N PRO A 173 12.99 -13.63 -14.96
CA PRO A 173 13.62 -13.10 -16.15
C PRO A 173 15.02 -12.56 -15.78
N ALA A 174 15.95 -12.59 -16.73
CA ALA A 174 17.22 -11.89 -16.54
C ALA A 174 16.93 -10.40 -16.30
N PHE A 175 17.47 -9.83 -15.23
CA PHE A 175 17.45 -8.39 -15.03
C PHE A 175 18.60 -7.77 -15.83
N PRO A 176 18.33 -6.97 -16.88
CA PRO A 176 19.39 -6.38 -17.69
C PRO A 176 20.02 -5.23 -16.92
N LYS A 177 20.92 -5.58 -15.99
CA LYS A 177 21.48 -4.67 -15.00
C LYS A 177 22.12 -3.44 -15.65
N GLU A 178 22.95 -3.65 -16.66
CA GLU A 178 23.67 -2.60 -17.38
C GLU A 178 22.70 -1.64 -18.10
N ASP A 179 21.58 -2.15 -18.62
CA ASP A 179 20.54 -1.33 -19.25
C ASP A 179 19.82 -0.46 -18.22
N TRP A 180 19.45 -1.03 -17.07
CA TRP A 180 18.79 -0.28 -16.01
C TRP A 180 19.70 0.75 -15.35
N GLU A 181 20.99 0.44 -15.20
CA GLU A 181 22.00 1.41 -14.77
C GLU A 181 22.12 2.60 -15.73
N ARG A 182 22.15 2.35 -17.04
CA ARG A 182 22.15 3.42 -18.04
C ARG A 182 20.87 4.26 -17.95
N ARG A 183 19.71 3.60 -17.92
CA ARG A 183 18.40 4.28 -17.82
C ARG A 183 18.29 5.14 -16.57
N ALA A 184 18.71 4.65 -15.41
CA ALA A 184 18.68 5.40 -14.15
C ALA A 184 19.59 6.63 -14.18
N ARG A 185 20.80 6.52 -14.76
CA ARG A 185 21.67 7.69 -14.98
C ARG A 185 20.98 8.73 -15.85
N GLU A 186 20.44 8.34 -17.01
CA GLU A 186 19.74 9.27 -17.91
C GLU A 186 18.55 9.96 -17.25
N LEU A 187 17.72 9.21 -16.52
CA LEU A 187 16.56 9.75 -15.81
C LEU A 187 16.98 10.73 -14.71
N SER A 188 17.96 10.37 -13.89
CA SER A 188 18.43 11.25 -12.81
C SER A 188 19.20 12.48 -13.33
N ALA A 189 19.83 12.40 -14.50
CA ALA A 189 20.52 13.54 -15.11
C ALA A 189 19.56 14.69 -15.48
N VAL A 190 18.26 14.43 -15.64
CA VAL A 190 17.23 15.45 -15.90
C VAL A 190 17.25 16.56 -14.84
N PHE A 191 17.53 16.22 -13.58
CA PHE A 191 17.59 17.21 -12.49
C PHE A 191 18.71 18.25 -12.67
N ARG A 192 19.72 17.99 -13.50
CA ARG A 192 20.76 18.98 -13.85
C ARG A 192 20.21 20.19 -14.64
N LYS A 193 18.96 20.14 -15.14
CA LYS A 193 18.30 21.27 -15.80
C LYS A 193 17.63 22.25 -14.83
N TYR A 194 17.48 21.87 -13.56
CA TYR A 194 16.57 22.52 -12.61
C TYR A 194 17.33 23.01 -11.37
N PRO A 195 17.86 24.25 -11.37
CA PRO A 195 18.75 24.75 -10.32
C PRO A 195 18.08 24.92 -8.95
N GLY A 196 16.75 24.98 -8.88
CA GLY A 196 16.02 25.01 -7.62
C GLY A 196 16.03 23.67 -6.88
N VAL A 197 16.41 22.56 -7.53
CA VAL A 197 16.47 21.23 -6.88
C VAL A 197 17.80 21.05 -6.16
N GLN A 198 17.74 20.74 -4.86
CA GLN A 198 18.91 20.59 -4.00
C GLN A 198 19.38 19.14 -3.86
N SER A 199 18.46 18.19 -3.88
CA SER A 199 18.77 16.75 -3.88
C SER A 199 17.78 16.00 -4.74
N SER A 200 18.22 14.90 -5.35
CA SER A 200 17.37 14.03 -6.16
C SER A 200 17.74 12.56 -6.02
N GLU A 201 16.78 11.70 -6.25
CA GLU A 201 17.00 10.26 -6.43
C GLU A 201 16.00 9.73 -7.45
N VAL A 202 16.50 8.95 -8.41
CA VAL A 202 15.69 8.07 -9.24
C VAL A 202 16.07 6.65 -8.87
N ARG A 203 15.09 5.83 -8.50
CA ARG A 203 15.28 4.44 -8.13
C ARG A 203 14.30 3.54 -8.88
N VAL A 204 14.81 2.43 -9.38
CA VAL A 204 14.03 1.34 -9.96
C VAL A 204 14.25 0.10 -9.12
N GLU A 205 13.14 -0.49 -8.67
CA GLU A 205 13.11 -1.73 -7.91
C GLU A 205 12.27 -2.77 -8.64
N CYS A 206 12.80 -3.97 -8.71
CA CYS A 206 12.27 -5.08 -9.46
C CYS A 206 12.33 -6.33 -8.60
N THR A 207 11.17 -6.80 -8.13
CA THR A 207 11.08 -7.99 -7.29
C THR A 207 10.33 -9.07 -8.06
N ARG A 208 11.01 -10.21 -8.27
CA ARG A 208 10.32 -11.46 -8.58
C ARG A 208 10.06 -12.20 -7.28
N ARG A 209 8.83 -12.65 -7.05
CA ARG A 209 8.48 -13.33 -5.80
C ARG A 209 7.53 -14.50 -6.00
N VAL A 210 7.81 -15.59 -5.29
CA VAL A 210 6.90 -16.73 -5.19
C VAL A 210 6.54 -16.92 -3.72
N ASN A 211 5.25 -16.76 -3.41
CA ASN A 211 4.72 -17.01 -2.09
C ASN A 211 4.13 -18.41 -2.02
N ARG A 212 4.57 -19.21 -1.06
CA ARG A 212 3.97 -20.48 -0.67
C ARG A 212 3.34 -20.34 0.70
N PHE A 213 2.16 -20.91 0.88
CA PHE A 213 1.44 -20.86 2.15
C PHE A 213 0.76 -22.19 2.44
N VAL A 214 0.75 -22.57 3.71
CA VAL A 214 -0.03 -23.69 4.25
C VAL A 214 -0.60 -23.31 5.61
N ASN A 215 -1.81 -23.76 5.95
CA ASN A 215 -2.35 -23.66 7.30
C ASN A 215 -2.97 -24.98 7.79
N SER A 216 -3.17 -25.08 9.10
CA SER A 216 -3.61 -26.32 9.77
C SER A 216 -5.06 -26.70 9.47
N GLU A 217 -5.82 -25.81 8.82
CA GLU A 217 -7.19 -26.07 8.34
C GLU A 217 -7.20 -26.64 6.90
N GLY A 218 -6.02 -26.85 6.31
CA GLY A 218 -5.83 -27.48 5.02
C GLY A 218 -5.82 -26.54 3.83
N THR A 219 -5.83 -25.22 4.05
CA THR A 219 -5.62 -24.24 2.98
C THR A 219 -4.15 -24.25 2.56
N ARG A 220 -3.91 -24.19 1.25
CA ARG A 220 -2.58 -24.04 0.68
C ARG A 220 -2.58 -23.18 -0.58
N TYR A 221 -1.52 -22.43 -0.79
CA TYR A 221 -1.31 -21.79 -2.08
C TYR A 221 0.16 -21.68 -2.47
N ARG A 222 0.37 -21.52 -3.77
CA ARG A 222 1.61 -21.11 -4.41
C ARG A 222 1.24 -20.11 -5.48
N VAL A 223 1.63 -18.86 -5.31
CA VAL A 223 1.28 -17.76 -6.23
C VAL A 223 2.50 -16.92 -6.54
N ASN A 224 2.54 -16.39 -7.76
CA ASN A 224 3.53 -15.38 -8.11
C ASN A 224 3.07 -14.03 -7.52
N ALA A 225 4.01 -13.28 -6.96
CA ALA A 225 3.76 -12.04 -6.23
C ALA A 225 4.79 -10.96 -6.62
N ASP A 226 5.13 -10.96 -7.91
CA ASP A 226 6.03 -10.00 -8.54
C ASP A 226 5.56 -8.57 -8.32
N LYS A 227 6.51 -7.66 -8.38
CA LYS A 227 6.25 -6.22 -8.37
C LYS A 227 7.40 -5.46 -8.99
N ALA A 228 7.05 -4.33 -9.59
CA ALA A 228 7.99 -3.31 -9.99
C ALA A 228 7.61 -1.97 -9.37
N HIS A 229 8.62 -1.21 -8.98
CA HIS A 229 8.48 0.09 -8.34
C HIS A 229 9.47 1.06 -8.96
N PHE A 230 8.94 2.17 -9.47
CA PHE A 230 9.74 3.31 -9.91
C PHE A 230 9.49 4.46 -8.95
N TYR A 231 10.57 4.97 -8.40
CA TYR A 231 10.58 5.97 -7.36
C TYR A 231 11.41 7.16 -7.83
N VAL A 232 10.82 8.35 -7.77
CA VAL A 232 11.53 9.60 -7.97
C VAL A 232 11.32 10.44 -6.74
N TYR A 233 12.40 10.94 -6.16
CA TYR A 233 12.39 11.87 -5.05
C TYR A 233 13.22 13.08 -5.39
N ALA A 234 12.78 14.24 -4.92
CA ALA A 234 13.63 15.41 -4.91
C ALA A 234 13.23 16.38 -3.80
N GLU A 235 14.19 17.18 -3.38
CA GLU A 235 14.02 18.25 -2.39
C GLU A 235 14.40 19.60 -3.00
N THR A 236 13.65 20.62 -2.62
CA THR A 236 13.91 22.01 -2.94
C THR A 236 13.73 22.87 -1.68
N GLN A 237 14.11 24.14 -1.79
CA GLN A 237 13.88 25.13 -0.76
C GLN A 237 13.33 26.39 -1.41
N THR A 238 12.25 26.90 -0.83
CA THR A 238 11.62 28.15 -1.29
C THR A 238 12.50 29.35 -0.96
N GLY A 239 12.28 30.49 -1.62
CA GLY A 239 12.95 31.75 -1.26
C GLY A 239 12.74 32.19 0.20
N GLY A 240 11.65 31.75 0.84
CA GLY A 240 11.37 31.96 2.26
C GLY A 240 12.09 30.98 3.20
N GLY A 241 12.93 30.07 2.68
CA GLY A 241 13.70 29.10 3.46
C GLY A 241 12.96 27.81 3.80
N LEU A 242 11.69 27.67 3.40
CA LEU A 242 10.91 26.43 3.63
C LEU A 242 11.44 25.30 2.73
N LYS A 243 11.90 24.21 3.34
CA LYS A 243 12.24 22.97 2.64
C LYS A 243 10.98 22.22 2.24
N VAL A 244 10.92 21.83 0.98
CA VAL A 244 9.82 21.05 0.41
C VAL A 244 10.38 19.89 -0.36
N SER A 245 9.84 18.70 -0.13
CA SER A 245 10.14 17.54 -0.93
C SER A 245 8.85 16.92 -1.45
N ASP A 246 8.98 16.25 -2.58
CA ASP A 246 7.93 15.40 -3.12
C ASP A 246 8.54 14.09 -3.58
N ARG A 247 7.67 13.13 -3.84
CA ARG A 247 8.02 11.89 -4.50
C ARG A 247 6.94 11.48 -5.48
N LYS A 248 7.39 10.90 -6.58
CA LYS A 248 6.55 10.19 -7.53
C LYS A 248 6.84 8.71 -7.43
N GLU A 249 5.82 7.95 -7.03
CA GLU A 249 5.86 6.50 -6.93
C GLU A 249 4.95 5.92 -8.01
N LEU A 250 5.50 5.05 -8.85
CA LEU A 250 4.76 4.30 -9.86
C LEU A 250 4.96 2.81 -9.60
N HIS A 251 3.88 2.04 -9.71
CA HIS A 251 3.88 0.63 -9.38
C HIS A 251 3.26 -0.19 -10.50
N TRP A 252 3.88 -1.34 -10.76
CA TRP A 252 3.39 -2.30 -11.74
C TRP A 252 3.45 -3.75 -11.21
N PRO A 253 2.62 -4.65 -11.77
CA PRO A 253 2.65 -6.08 -11.43
C PRO A 253 3.98 -6.77 -11.77
N ALA A 254 4.67 -6.35 -12.84
CA ALA A 254 5.94 -6.94 -13.24
C ALA A 254 6.95 -5.91 -13.77
N CYS A 255 8.22 -6.27 -13.76
CA CYS A 255 9.31 -5.45 -14.32
C CYS A 255 9.16 -5.15 -15.81
N ALA A 256 8.57 -6.08 -16.56
CA ALA A 256 8.31 -5.91 -17.98
C ALA A 256 7.23 -4.85 -18.27
N ASP A 257 6.42 -4.52 -17.26
CA ASP A 257 5.36 -3.51 -17.37
C ASP A 257 5.88 -2.08 -17.12
N ILE A 258 7.15 -1.92 -16.70
CA ILE A 258 7.73 -0.59 -16.54
C ILE A 258 7.81 0.06 -17.93
N PRO A 259 7.29 1.29 -18.11
CA PRO A 259 7.25 1.96 -19.40
C PRO A 259 8.60 2.16 -20.08
N ALA A 260 8.54 2.53 -21.35
CA ALA A 260 9.69 2.92 -22.14
C ALA A 260 10.41 4.14 -21.52
N GLN A 261 11.68 4.30 -21.87
CA GLN A 261 12.56 5.33 -21.32
C GLN A 261 12.00 6.74 -21.57
N GLU A 262 11.41 6.97 -22.74
CA GLU A 262 10.84 8.27 -23.15
C GLU A 262 9.68 8.70 -22.24
N GLU A 263 8.81 7.76 -21.85
CA GLU A 263 7.68 8.03 -20.96
C GLU A 263 8.18 8.35 -19.54
N LEU A 264 9.17 7.59 -19.04
CA LEU A 264 9.77 7.87 -17.76
C LEU A 264 10.51 9.21 -17.76
N LEU A 265 11.25 9.55 -18.82
CA LEU A 265 11.92 10.84 -18.98
C LEU A 265 10.92 12.00 -18.92
N ALA A 266 9.81 11.91 -19.64
CA ALA A 266 8.75 12.92 -19.59
C ALA A 266 8.15 13.03 -18.18
N ALA A 267 7.96 11.91 -17.48
CA ALA A 267 7.45 11.90 -16.11
C ALA A 267 8.44 12.54 -15.12
N VAL A 268 9.75 12.28 -15.23
CA VAL A 268 10.80 12.87 -14.38
C VAL A 268 11.00 14.34 -14.69
N ASP A 269 11.03 14.75 -15.96
CA ASP A 269 11.19 16.15 -16.38
C ASP A 269 10.01 17.00 -15.89
N GLY A 270 8.77 16.53 -16.06
CA GLY A 270 7.59 17.19 -15.51
C GLY A 270 7.59 17.27 -13.97
N PHE A 271 8.08 16.23 -13.28
CA PHE A 271 8.22 16.24 -11.82
C PHE A 271 9.27 17.27 -11.36
N ALA A 272 10.46 17.23 -11.96
CA ALA A 272 11.56 18.13 -11.63
C ALA A 272 11.19 19.61 -11.91
N GLY A 273 10.56 19.89 -13.05
CA GLY A 273 10.09 21.23 -13.39
C GLY A 273 9.04 21.78 -12.44
N ARG A 274 8.11 20.95 -11.94
CA ARG A 274 7.14 21.38 -10.93
C ARG A 274 7.81 21.71 -9.60
N LEU A 275 8.76 20.90 -9.15
CA LEU A 275 9.47 21.14 -7.90
C LEU A 275 10.35 22.40 -8.00
N ASP A 276 11.02 22.60 -9.13
CA ASP A 276 11.78 23.81 -9.42
C ASP A 276 10.89 25.07 -9.46
N ALA A 277 9.70 24.99 -10.06
CA ALA A 277 8.73 26.07 -10.01
C ALA A 277 8.25 26.36 -8.58
N LEU A 278 8.07 25.32 -7.75
CA LEU A 278 7.68 25.46 -6.35
C LEU A 278 8.73 26.22 -5.53
N SER A 279 10.03 26.04 -5.84
CA SER A 279 11.12 26.78 -5.20
C SER A 279 11.01 28.31 -5.34
N ARG A 280 10.38 28.77 -6.43
CA ARG A 280 10.18 30.19 -6.76
C ARG A 280 8.77 30.70 -6.50
N SER A 281 7.86 29.82 -6.06
CA SER A 281 6.46 30.18 -5.82
C SER A 281 6.28 31.08 -4.60
N ALA A 282 5.17 31.81 -4.55
CA ALA A 282 4.79 32.57 -3.37
C ALA A 282 4.28 31.65 -2.25
N ALA A 283 4.48 32.04 -1.00
CA ALA A 283 3.84 31.37 0.12
C ALA A 283 2.31 31.57 0.03
N GLY A 284 1.56 30.52 0.33
CA GLY A 284 0.11 30.61 0.40
C GLY A 284 -0.38 31.41 1.60
N GLU A 285 -1.68 31.63 1.60
CA GLU A 285 -2.38 32.42 2.61
C GLU A 285 -3.43 31.55 3.30
N VAL A 286 -3.98 32.08 4.39
CA VAL A 286 -5.16 31.47 4.98
C VAL A 286 -6.28 31.50 3.94
N TYR A 287 -6.95 30.38 3.74
CA TYR A 287 -8.01 30.24 2.76
C TYR A 287 -9.13 29.41 3.36
N LEU A 288 -10.37 29.89 3.19
CA LEU A 288 -11.58 29.16 3.52
C LEU A 288 -12.50 29.26 2.31
N GLY A 289 -12.72 28.13 1.64
CA GLY A 289 -13.55 28.11 0.44
C GLY A 289 -13.47 26.80 -0.33
N PRO A 290 -14.02 26.75 -1.56
CA PRO A 290 -14.08 25.52 -2.33
C PRO A 290 -12.69 25.06 -2.78
N VAL A 291 -12.47 23.75 -2.82
CA VAL A 291 -11.20 23.15 -3.25
C VAL A 291 -11.49 22.06 -4.28
N LEU A 292 -10.79 22.15 -5.42
CA LEU A 292 -10.81 21.13 -6.45
C LEU A 292 -9.55 20.26 -6.36
N PHE A 293 -9.74 18.96 -6.21
CA PHE A 293 -8.65 17.98 -6.26
C PHE A 293 -8.60 17.37 -7.66
N GLU A 294 -7.44 17.34 -8.29
CA GLU A 294 -7.25 16.78 -9.64
C GLU A 294 -6.27 15.60 -9.64
N ASN A 295 -6.53 14.61 -10.49
CA ASN A 295 -5.67 13.46 -10.79
C ASN A 295 -5.19 12.74 -9.52
N ASP A 296 -3.88 12.75 -9.24
CA ASP A 296 -3.29 12.14 -8.05
C ASP A 296 -4.01 12.63 -6.78
N ALA A 297 -4.19 13.94 -6.61
CA ALA A 297 -4.82 14.49 -5.42
C ALA A 297 -6.28 14.06 -5.25
N ALA A 298 -7.01 13.80 -6.35
CA ALA A 298 -8.37 13.29 -6.28
C ALA A 298 -8.41 11.86 -5.73
N ALA A 299 -7.51 10.99 -6.23
CA ALA A 299 -7.38 9.63 -5.73
C ALA A 299 -6.81 9.59 -4.31
N GLU A 300 -5.85 10.47 -3.98
CA GLU A 300 -5.27 10.59 -2.64
C GLU A 300 -6.30 11.07 -1.62
N LEU A 301 -7.13 12.07 -1.94
CA LEU A 301 -8.23 12.49 -1.06
C LEU A 301 -9.13 11.31 -0.67
N ILE A 302 -9.53 10.50 -1.66
CA ILE A 302 -10.34 9.30 -1.43
C ILE A 302 -9.54 8.23 -0.67
N GLY A 303 -8.27 8.02 -0.99
CA GLY A 303 -7.39 7.07 -0.32
C GLY A 303 -7.23 7.38 1.17
N GLN A 304 -6.84 8.60 1.48
CA GLN A 304 -6.49 9.04 2.83
C GLN A 304 -7.72 9.21 3.73
N LEU A 305 -8.84 9.71 3.20
CA LEU A 305 -10.07 9.90 3.99
C LEU A 305 -10.97 8.67 3.97
N PHE A 306 -11.27 8.09 2.81
CA PHE A 306 -12.25 7.00 2.72
C PHE A 306 -11.62 5.63 2.87
N VAL A 307 -10.65 5.26 2.02
CA VAL A 307 -10.08 3.90 1.99
C VAL A 307 -9.36 3.57 3.30
N ARG A 308 -8.51 4.48 3.81
CA ARG A 308 -7.92 4.36 5.15
C ARG A 308 -8.99 4.39 6.24
N GLY A 309 -10.03 5.20 6.08
CA GLY A 309 -11.15 5.31 7.03
C GLY A 309 -11.94 4.02 7.24
N ILE A 310 -11.83 3.04 6.35
CA ILE A 310 -12.49 1.72 6.47
C ILE A 310 -11.50 0.54 6.52
N SER A 311 -10.19 0.84 6.58
CA SER A 311 -9.13 -0.17 6.74
C SER A 311 -8.90 -0.51 8.21
N PHE A 312 -8.24 -1.64 8.43
CA PHE A 312 -7.77 -2.07 9.76
C PHE A 312 -8.89 -2.08 10.84
N PRO A 313 -10.06 -2.68 10.59
CA PRO A 313 -11.21 -2.58 11.53
C PRO A 313 -10.94 -3.17 12.91
N ARG A 314 -9.91 -4.00 13.03
CA ARG A 314 -9.51 -4.67 14.26
C ARG A 314 -8.22 -4.06 14.81
N ARG A 315 -8.31 -3.48 16.01
CA ARG A 315 -7.16 -2.95 16.76
C ARG A 315 -6.59 -4.02 17.69
N ALA A 316 -5.27 -4.11 17.76
CA ALA A 316 -4.59 -4.95 18.75
C ALA A 316 -4.71 -4.34 20.16
N TRP A 317 -4.75 -5.18 21.18
CA TRP A 317 -4.71 -4.78 22.58
C TRP A 317 -3.26 -4.55 23.05
N ALA A 318 -3.05 -3.59 23.94
CA ALA A 318 -1.75 -3.28 24.52
C ALA A 318 -1.88 -2.91 26.01
N ASP A 319 -0.81 -3.13 26.78
CA ASP A 319 -0.80 -2.80 28.21
C ASP A 319 -0.70 -1.29 28.47
N ASN A 320 -0.08 -0.57 27.54
CA ASN A 320 0.10 0.88 27.58
C ASN A 320 -0.50 1.52 26.33
N ASP A 321 -1.50 2.39 26.53
CA ASP A 321 -2.21 3.08 25.46
C ASP A 321 -1.29 4.04 24.68
N ASP A 322 -0.22 4.56 25.30
CA ASP A 322 0.79 5.40 24.63
C ASP A 322 1.51 4.65 23.50
N TYR A 323 1.59 3.32 23.55
CA TYR A 323 2.18 2.53 22.47
C TYR A 323 1.28 2.46 21.25
N LEU A 324 -0.02 2.70 21.40
CA LEU A 324 -0.97 2.66 20.30
C LEU A 324 -0.75 3.81 19.31
N LYS A 325 0.01 4.86 19.66
CA LYS A 325 0.44 5.92 18.72
C LYS A 325 1.30 5.41 17.56
N TYR A 326 1.93 4.23 17.73
CA TYR A 326 2.71 3.57 16.70
C TYR A 326 1.87 2.55 15.90
N TYR A 327 0.59 2.35 16.26
CA TYR A 327 -0.39 1.76 15.36
C TYR A 327 -1.17 2.85 14.66
N ILE A 328 -1.43 2.65 13.37
CA ILE A 328 -2.54 3.28 12.69
C ILE A 328 -3.80 2.74 13.38
N ASP A 329 -4.57 3.65 13.99
CA ASP A 329 -5.82 3.30 14.64
C ASP A 329 -6.81 2.69 13.64
N LYS A 330 -7.84 2.00 14.16
CA LYS A 330 -8.94 1.53 13.32
C LYS A 330 -9.49 2.68 12.49
N GLY A 331 -9.85 2.41 11.23
CA GLY A 331 -10.41 3.42 10.36
C GLY A 331 -11.61 4.13 11.01
N GLY A 332 -11.63 5.46 10.97
CA GLY A 332 -12.65 6.27 11.68
C GLY A 332 -14.07 6.20 11.09
N LEU A 333 -14.25 5.47 9.98
CA LEU A 333 -15.55 5.18 9.37
C LEU A 333 -16.04 3.76 9.68
N VAL A 334 -15.22 2.88 10.27
CA VAL A 334 -15.57 1.46 10.51
C VAL A 334 -16.86 1.32 11.32
N GLU A 335 -17.08 2.20 12.31
CA GLU A 335 -18.30 2.17 13.14
C GLU A 335 -19.52 2.84 12.50
N ARG A 336 -19.39 3.35 11.27
CA ARG A 336 -20.44 4.09 10.55
C ARG A 336 -21.15 3.22 9.50
N VAL A 337 -21.04 1.89 9.59
CA VAL A 337 -21.75 0.98 8.69
C VAL A 337 -23.25 1.24 8.77
N GLY A 338 -23.90 1.30 7.61
CA GLY A 338 -25.29 1.72 7.44
C GLY A 338 -25.51 3.23 7.40
N MET A 339 -24.55 4.06 7.83
CA MET A 339 -24.66 5.52 7.81
C MET A 339 -24.21 6.12 6.48
N ARG A 340 -24.62 7.37 6.22
CA ARG A 340 -24.17 8.14 5.05
C ARG A 340 -22.78 8.74 5.32
N VAL A 341 -21.79 8.31 4.55
CA VAL A 341 -20.38 8.76 4.63
C VAL A 341 -19.90 9.51 3.38
N LEU A 342 -20.63 9.37 2.27
CA LEU A 342 -20.39 10.03 0.99
C LEU A 342 -21.71 10.65 0.47
N PRO A 343 -21.67 11.52 -0.56
CA PRO A 343 -22.87 12.03 -1.21
C PRO A 343 -23.67 10.90 -1.86
N GLY A 344 -24.99 11.07 -1.95
CA GLY A 344 -25.90 10.02 -2.47
C GLY A 344 -25.64 9.58 -3.91
N PHE A 345 -24.91 10.41 -4.68
CA PHE A 345 -24.52 10.13 -6.06
C PHE A 345 -23.23 9.32 -6.21
N ILE A 346 -22.47 9.08 -5.12
CA ILE A 346 -21.23 8.31 -5.14
C ILE A 346 -21.45 6.89 -4.59
N SER A 347 -20.89 5.89 -5.26
CA SER A 347 -20.83 4.49 -4.79
C SER A 347 -19.41 3.95 -4.99
N VAL A 348 -18.97 3.07 -4.07
CA VAL A 348 -17.60 2.55 -4.06
C VAL A 348 -17.64 1.04 -3.86
N HIS A 349 -16.81 0.32 -4.60
CA HIS A 349 -16.60 -1.11 -4.41
C HIS A 349 -15.13 -1.46 -4.58
N ASP A 350 -14.69 -2.56 -3.97
CA ASP A 350 -13.41 -3.19 -4.24
C ASP A 350 -13.61 -4.42 -5.12
N ASP A 351 -12.72 -4.64 -6.09
CA ASP A 351 -12.69 -5.86 -6.90
C ASP A 351 -11.26 -6.32 -7.20
N PRO A 352 -10.67 -7.16 -6.32
CA PRO A 352 -9.31 -7.67 -6.51
C PRO A 352 -9.13 -8.57 -7.75
N SER A 353 -10.23 -9.02 -8.37
CA SER A 353 -10.16 -9.90 -9.54
C SER A 353 -9.78 -9.17 -10.82
N ARG A 354 -9.95 -7.84 -10.87
CA ARG A 354 -9.61 -7.00 -12.02
C ARG A 354 -8.09 -6.87 -12.15
N THR A 355 -7.57 -7.06 -13.35
CA THR A 355 -6.12 -6.99 -13.65
C THR A 355 -5.72 -5.69 -14.34
N GLU A 356 -6.67 -5.03 -15.01
CA GLU A 356 -6.46 -3.79 -15.75
C GLU A 356 -7.76 -2.97 -15.80
N GLU A 357 -7.61 -1.67 -16.07
CA GLU A 357 -8.70 -0.76 -16.40
C GLU A 357 -8.21 0.21 -17.48
N ALA A 358 -9.00 0.43 -18.53
CA ALA A 358 -8.63 1.28 -19.67
C ALA A 358 -7.23 0.97 -20.27
N GLY A 359 -6.85 -0.31 -20.33
CA GLY A 359 -5.54 -0.77 -20.84
C GLY A 359 -4.35 -0.51 -19.91
N ARG A 360 -4.58 -0.03 -18.68
CA ARG A 360 -3.53 0.15 -17.67
C ARG A 360 -3.60 -0.95 -16.60
N PRO A 361 -2.48 -1.62 -16.27
CA PRO A 361 -2.45 -2.63 -15.22
C PRO A 361 -2.83 -2.06 -13.84
N LEU A 362 -3.60 -2.84 -13.08
CA LEU A 362 -3.97 -2.52 -11.70
C LEU A 362 -3.06 -3.27 -10.74
N ALA A 363 -2.34 -2.53 -9.90
CA ALA A 363 -1.42 -3.09 -8.91
C ALA A 363 -2.14 -3.83 -7.77
N GLY A 364 -3.41 -3.52 -7.50
CA GLY A 364 -4.21 -4.14 -6.45
C GLY A 364 -4.76 -5.53 -6.75
N HIS A 365 -4.44 -6.14 -7.90
CA HIS A 365 -4.87 -7.49 -8.25
C HIS A 365 -4.27 -8.54 -7.31
N TYR A 366 -5.09 -9.45 -6.80
CA TYR A 366 -4.63 -10.69 -6.17
C TYR A 366 -5.71 -11.77 -6.23
N ARG A 367 -5.27 -13.03 -6.10
CA ARG A 367 -6.12 -14.22 -6.27
C ARG A 367 -6.42 -14.98 -4.98
N VAL A 368 -5.65 -14.66 -3.94
CA VAL A 368 -5.76 -15.18 -2.57
C VAL A 368 -5.14 -14.14 -1.64
N ASP A 369 -5.77 -13.88 -0.50
CA ASP A 369 -5.22 -12.97 0.49
C ASP A 369 -4.10 -13.64 1.32
N SER A 370 -3.52 -12.89 2.27
CA SER A 370 -2.40 -13.36 3.08
C SER A 370 -2.79 -14.43 4.11
N GLU A 371 -4.08 -14.74 4.25
CA GLU A 371 -4.60 -15.77 5.16
C GLU A 371 -5.14 -17.01 4.42
N GLY A 372 -5.02 -17.00 3.09
CA GLY A 372 -5.47 -18.10 2.24
C GLY A 372 -6.95 -18.03 1.85
N VAL A 373 -7.60 -16.88 2.03
CA VAL A 373 -9.01 -16.67 1.66
C VAL A 373 -9.08 -16.09 0.25
N ALA A 374 -9.98 -16.63 -0.58
CA ALA A 374 -10.20 -16.10 -1.92
C ALA A 374 -10.91 -14.72 -1.84
N PRO A 375 -10.38 -13.68 -2.50
CA PRO A 375 -11.07 -12.39 -2.56
C PRO A 375 -12.35 -12.48 -3.39
N GLY A 376 -13.29 -11.60 -3.07
CA GLY A 376 -14.47 -11.35 -3.88
C GLY A 376 -14.75 -9.86 -3.98
N ARG A 377 -15.57 -9.49 -4.96
CA ARG A 377 -16.07 -8.11 -5.10
C ARG A 377 -16.79 -7.71 -3.80
N LEU A 378 -16.38 -6.57 -3.24
CA LEU A 378 -16.88 -6.06 -1.97
C LEU A 378 -17.58 -4.71 -2.19
N GLU A 379 -18.89 -4.66 -1.91
CA GLU A 379 -19.62 -3.38 -1.90
C GLU A 379 -19.24 -2.59 -0.64
N LEU A 380 -18.52 -1.48 -0.83
CA LEU A 380 -18.05 -0.64 0.27
C LEU A 380 -19.05 0.47 0.56
N VAL A 381 -19.53 1.16 -0.48
CA VAL A 381 -20.53 2.22 -0.36
C VAL A 381 -21.58 2.07 -1.45
N LYS A 382 -22.85 2.14 -1.05
CA LYS A 382 -24.01 2.16 -1.94
C LYS A 382 -24.75 3.48 -1.79
N ASN A 383 -24.78 4.30 -2.83
CA ASN A 383 -25.49 5.59 -2.86
C ASN A 383 -25.17 6.47 -1.63
N GLY A 384 -23.87 6.62 -1.35
CA GLY A 384 -23.35 7.41 -0.24
C GLY A 384 -23.39 6.74 1.14
N ARG A 385 -24.03 5.57 1.28
CA ARG A 385 -24.09 4.83 2.55
C ARG A 385 -23.03 3.74 2.64
N LEU A 386 -22.30 3.70 3.75
CA LEU A 386 -21.30 2.67 4.02
C LEU A 386 -22.01 1.31 4.18
N ALA A 387 -21.58 0.32 3.41
CA ALA A 387 -22.17 -1.03 3.38
C ALA A 387 -21.19 -2.08 3.92
N GLY A 388 -19.88 -1.90 3.70
CA GLY A 388 -18.86 -2.86 4.10
C GLY A 388 -17.53 -2.21 4.44
N VAL A 389 -16.68 -3.01 5.10
CA VAL A 389 -15.30 -2.66 5.47
C VAL A 389 -14.37 -3.81 5.08
N TYR A 390 -13.07 -3.58 4.98
CA TYR A 390 -12.11 -4.64 4.66
C TYR A 390 -11.91 -5.56 5.87
N MET A 391 -12.10 -6.87 5.70
CA MET A 391 -12.02 -7.84 6.80
C MET A 391 -10.90 -8.85 6.55
N SER A 392 -10.04 -9.02 7.56
CA SER A 392 -9.22 -10.22 7.72
C SER A 392 -10.03 -11.32 8.41
N ARG A 393 -9.40 -12.46 8.72
CA ARG A 393 -10.04 -13.52 9.51
C ARG A 393 -10.24 -13.16 10.99
N GLY A 394 -9.81 -11.98 11.44
CA GLY A 394 -10.07 -11.47 12.78
C GLY A 394 -11.45 -10.81 12.87
N PRO A 395 -12.46 -11.44 13.50
CA PRO A 395 -13.81 -10.88 13.59
C PRO A 395 -13.87 -9.56 14.33
N VAL A 396 -14.89 -8.76 14.00
CA VAL A 396 -15.31 -7.57 14.75
C VAL A 396 -16.82 -7.63 14.98
N ARG A 397 -17.35 -6.73 15.83
CA ARG A 397 -18.77 -6.72 16.24
C ARG A 397 -19.75 -6.96 15.09
N ASP A 398 -19.58 -6.22 14.00
CA ASP A 398 -20.54 -6.16 12.90
C ASP A 398 -20.18 -7.15 11.76
N PHE A 399 -19.02 -7.81 11.82
CA PHE A 399 -18.54 -8.75 10.79
C PHE A 399 -17.79 -9.94 11.39
N SER A 400 -18.35 -11.14 11.23
CA SER A 400 -17.85 -12.38 11.84
C SER A 400 -16.97 -13.25 10.93
N SER A 401 -16.76 -12.86 9.68
CA SER A 401 -16.00 -13.63 8.67
C SER A 401 -15.08 -12.73 7.85
N SER A 402 -14.06 -13.34 7.24
CA SER A 402 -13.24 -12.67 6.25
C SER A 402 -14.05 -12.36 4.98
N ASN A 403 -13.64 -11.32 4.26
CA ASN A 403 -14.10 -11.06 2.88
C ASN A 403 -12.94 -11.14 1.87
N GLY A 404 -11.87 -11.86 2.22
CA GLY A 404 -10.69 -12.04 1.38
C GLY A 404 -9.85 -10.77 1.23
N HIS A 405 -9.85 -9.90 2.24
CA HIS A 405 -9.06 -8.67 2.29
C HIS A 405 -8.09 -8.66 3.47
N GLY A 406 -7.80 -9.84 4.05
CA GLY A 406 -6.76 -10.01 5.06
C GLY A 406 -5.37 -9.97 4.42
N ARG A 407 -4.81 -8.78 4.23
CA ARG A 407 -3.55 -8.60 3.52
C ARG A 407 -2.44 -8.15 4.46
N ALA A 408 -1.24 -8.64 4.18
CA ALA A 408 -0.03 -8.36 4.93
C ALA A 408 1.24 -8.59 4.07
N ALA A 409 2.29 -7.86 4.39
CA ALA A 409 3.67 -8.27 4.11
C ALA A 409 4.13 -9.41 5.04
N LEU A 410 5.30 -10.00 4.75
CA LEU A 410 5.83 -11.16 5.48
C LEU A 410 5.99 -10.92 7.00
N ASN A 411 6.36 -9.69 7.39
CA ASN A 411 6.73 -9.32 8.74
C ASN A 411 5.61 -8.64 9.53
N GLU A 412 4.36 -8.74 9.07
CA GLU A 412 3.19 -8.15 9.74
C GLU A 412 2.02 -9.14 9.80
N PHE A 413 1.15 -8.98 10.81
CA PHE A 413 -0.09 -9.77 10.87
C PHE A 413 -1.11 -9.27 9.84
N PRO A 414 -1.87 -10.16 9.17
CA PRO A 414 -2.92 -9.78 8.23
C PRO A 414 -3.96 -8.84 8.83
N SER A 415 -4.33 -7.83 8.05
CA SER A 415 -5.37 -6.87 8.41
C SER A 415 -6.23 -6.53 7.20
N GLY A 416 -7.43 -6.02 7.43
CA GLY A 416 -8.36 -5.61 6.38
C GLY A 416 -7.82 -4.44 5.55
N ARG A 417 -7.52 -4.68 4.27
CA ARG A 417 -6.85 -3.73 3.36
C ARG A 417 -7.41 -3.81 1.92
N PRO A 418 -7.38 -2.71 1.15
CA PRO A 418 -7.93 -2.65 -0.21
C PRO A 418 -7.20 -3.56 -1.19
N GLY A 419 -7.87 -3.92 -2.28
CA GLY A 419 -7.31 -4.40 -3.55
C GLY A 419 -7.45 -3.31 -4.61
N ASN A 420 -8.46 -3.42 -5.47
CA ASN A 420 -8.75 -2.43 -6.52
C ASN A 420 -10.06 -1.70 -6.20
N VAL A 421 -9.95 -0.45 -5.79
CA VAL A 421 -11.07 0.39 -5.35
C VAL A 421 -11.63 1.18 -6.53
N PHE A 422 -12.89 0.96 -6.88
CA PHE A 422 -13.59 1.66 -7.95
C PHE A 422 -14.60 2.66 -7.36
N VAL A 423 -14.42 3.94 -7.67
CA VAL A 423 -15.29 5.04 -7.25
C VAL A 423 -16.15 5.44 -8.44
N SER A 424 -17.45 5.22 -8.30
CA SER A 424 -18.45 5.57 -9.32
C SER A 424 -19.28 6.77 -8.88
N SER A 425 -19.60 7.66 -9.81
CA SER A 425 -20.42 8.85 -9.56
C SER A 425 -21.52 8.97 -10.61
N ARG A 426 -22.72 9.41 -10.19
CA ARG A 426 -23.83 9.76 -11.09
C ARG A 426 -24.00 11.27 -11.31
N LYS A 427 -23.24 12.08 -10.58
CA LYS A 427 -23.25 13.54 -10.72
C LYS A 427 -21.87 13.97 -11.21
N THR A 428 -21.73 13.97 -12.53
CA THR A 428 -20.45 14.16 -13.21
C THR A 428 -20.50 15.33 -14.18
N ALA A 429 -19.33 15.89 -14.49
CA ALA A 429 -19.15 16.88 -15.55
C ALA A 429 -17.72 16.78 -16.11
N PRO A 430 -17.46 17.24 -17.35
CA PRO A 430 -16.10 17.34 -17.87
C PRO A 430 -15.20 18.22 -16.99
N PRO A 431 -13.88 17.96 -16.90
CA PRO A 431 -12.98 18.71 -16.02
C PRO A 431 -13.07 20.25 -16.15
N VAL A 432 -13.24 20.75 -17.38
CA VAL A 432 -13.39 22.19 -17.66
C VAL A 432 -14.62 22.79 -16.98
N GLU A 433 -15.76 22.09 -17.01
CA GLU A 433 -17.00 22.54 -16.36
C GLU A 433 -16.91 22.44 -14.83
N ILE A 434 -16.11 21.52 -14.29
CA ILE A 434 -15.85 21.45 -12.85
C ILE A 434 -15.02 22.64 -12.39
N LYS A 435 -13.98 23.02 -13.14
CA LYS A 435 -13.18 24.22 -12.85
C LYS A 435 -14.03 25.49 -12.94
N LYS A 436 -14.97 25.55 -13.88
CA LYS A 436 -15.97 26.63 -13.94
C LYS A 436 -16.84 26.64 -12.68
N ARG A 437 -17.37 25.48 -12.26
CA ARG A 437 -18.18 25.38 -11.03
C ARG A 437 -17.39 25.74 -9.76
N LEU A 438 -16.10 25.42 -9.71
CA LEU A 438 -15.19 25.85 -8.64
C LEU A 438 -15.15 27.38 -8.53
N LEU A 439 -14.97 28.08 -9.66
CA LEU A 439 -14.92 29.55 -9.69
C LEU A 439 -16.28 30.19 -9.39
N GLU A 440 -17.39 29.56 -9.80
CA GLU A 440 -18.73 29.98 -9.40
C GLU A 440 -18.90 29.92 -7.88
N LEU A 441 -18.54 28.80 -7.24
CA LEU A 441 -18.60 28.66 -5.78
C LEU A 441 -17.73 29.69 -5.06
N ALA A 442 -16.52 29.96 -5.56
CA ALA A 442 -15.65 30.98 -4.99
C ALA A 442 -16.27 32.38 -5.12
N SER A 443 -16.91 32.68 -6.26
CA SER A 443 -17.62 33.95 -6.43
C SER A 443 -18.86 34.08 -5.56
N GLU A 444 -19.61 32.99 -5.34
CA GLU A 444 -20.76 32.94 -4.42
C GLU A 444 -20.32 33.25 -2.97
N GLN A 445 -19.06 32.98 -2.64
CA GLN A 445 -18.44 33.24 -1.33
C GLN A 445 -17.61 34.53 -1.29
N GLU A 446 -17.71 35.38 -2.32
CA GLU A 446 -16.99 36.66 -2.42
C GLU A 446 -15.45 36.51 -2.35
N LEU A 447 -14.92 35.36 -2.78
CA LEU A 447 -13.49 35.09 -2.83
C LEU A 447 -12.86 35.62 -4.13
N ASP A 448 -11.62 36.10 -4.01
CA ASP A 448 -10.80 36.58 -5.14
C ASP A 448 -10.27 35.44 -6.01
N TYR A 449 -10.07 34.27 -5.41
CA TYR A 449 -9.57 33.06 -6.06
C TYR A 449 -10.17 31.80 -5.44
N ALA A 450 -10.07 30.69 -6.15
CA ALA A 450 -10.34 29.35 -5.65
C ALA A 450 -9.05 28.52 -5.58
N VAL A 451 -9.06 27.35 -4.92
CA VAL A 451 -7.87 26.50 -4.83
C VAL A 451 -8.02 25.21 -5.64
N ILE A 452 -7.00 24.90 -6.44
CA ILE A 452 -6.79 23.58 -7.04
C ILE A 452 -5.62 22.87 -6.36
N VAL A 453 -5.80 21.61 -5.98
CA VAL A 453 -4.75 20.74 -5.44
C VAL A 453 -4.51 19.60 -6.43
N ARG A 454 -3.25 19.40 -6.85
CA ARG A 454 -2.86 18.32 -7.78
C ARG A 454 -1.96 17.26 -7.14
N ARG A 455 -1.46 17.51 -5.92
CA ARG A 455 -0.67 16.54 -5.16
C ARG A 455 -0.82 16.76 -3.66
N LEU A 456 -1.07 15.69 -2.92
CA LEU A 456 -0.96 15.65 -1.47
C LEU A 456 0.36 15.01 -1.06
N ALA A 457 0.82 15.36 0.13
CA ALA A 457 1.92 14.63 0.75
C ALA A 457 1.47 13.21 1.11
N SER A 458 2.43 12.32 1.34
CA SER A 458 2.13 10.95 1.73
C SER A 458 1.41 10.89 3.09
N GLU A 459 0.56 9.89 3.28
CA GLU A 459 -0.02 9.58 4.60
C GLU A 459 1.05 9.42 5.69
N GLY A 460 2.27 8.99 5.33
CA GLY A 460 3.38 8.86 6.26
C GLY A 460 3.89 10.18 6.85
N SER A 461 3.54 11.32 6.26
CA SER A 461 3.88 12.66 6.76
C SER A 461 2.73 13.35 7.51
N LEU A 462 1.63 12.65 7.77
CA LEU A 462 0.55 13.15 8.61
C LEU A 462 1.04 13.36 10.05
N ASP A 463 0.77 14.54 10.60
CA ASP A 463 0.78 14.73 12.05
C ASP A 463 -0.36 13.91 12.68
N ILE A 464 -0.18 13.52 13.93
CA ILE A 464 -1.09 12.61 14.66
C ILE A 464 -2.55 13.11 14.64
N GLU A 465 -2.75 14.43 14.65
CA GLU A 465 -4.07 15.07 14.71
C GLU A 465 -4.76 15.19 13.33
N ASN A 466 -4.01 15.00 12.24
CA ASN A 466 -4.49 15.23 10.89
C ASN A 466 -4.92 13.92 10.21
N ILE A 467 -6.01 13.98 9.44
CA ILE A 467 -6.52 12.85 8.65
C ILE A 467 -6.33 13.02 7.14
N LEU A 468 -5.83 14.18 6.71
CA LEU A 468 -5.53 14.50 5.31
C LEU A 468 -4.19 15.21 5.23
N ALA A 469 -3.30 14.73 4.36
CA ALA A 469 -1.96 15.27 4.24
C ALA A 469 -1.98 16.65 3.60
N ALA A 470 -0.96 17.46 3.91
CA ALA A 470 -0.83 18.79 3.36
C ALA A 470 -0.69 18.75 1.82
N PRO A 471 -1.21 19.77 1.11
CA PRO A 471 -0.91 19.94 -0.30
C PRO A 471 0.60 20.11 -0.54
N VAL A 472 1.15 19.37 -1.49
CA VAL A 472 2.51 19.61 -2.00
C VAL A 472 2.46 20.55 -3.20
N PHE A 473 1.50 20.31 -4.10
CA PHE A 473 1.25 21.16 -5.25
C PHE A 473 -0.19 21.68 -5.22
N ALA A 474 -0.32 22.97 -4.97
CA ALA A 474 -1.59 23.69 -4.95
C ALA A 474 -1.48 25.04 -5.68
N TRP A 475 -2.57 25.46 -6.31
CA TRP A 475 -2.65 26.70 -7.08
C TRP A 475 -3.81 27.56 -6.60
N LYS A 476 -3.57 28.87 -6.51
CA LYS A 476 -4.65 29.86 -6.57
C LYS A 476 -5.13 29.94 -8.01
N VAL A 477 -6.45 29.94 -8.21
CA VAL A 477 -7.07 30.06 -9.52
C VAL A 477 -8.04 31.22 -9.50
N TYR A 478 -7.76 32.22 -10.33
CA TYR A 478 -8.55 33.44 -10.40
C TYR A 478 -9.66 33.33 -11.46
N ARG A 479 -10.62 34.25 -11.43
CA ARG A 479 -11.78 34.27 -12.35
C ARG A 479 -11.40 34.41 -13.83
N ASP A 480 -10.25 35.02 -14.11
CA ASP A 480 -9.69 35.15 -15.45
C ASP A 480 -9.00 33.85 -15.96
N GLY A 481 -8.97 32.81 -15.15
CA GLY A 481 -8.36 31.52 -15.45
C GLY A 481 -6.87 31.41 -15.12
N ARG A 482 -6.24 32.50 -14.65
CA ARG A 482 -4.84 32.51 -14.23
C ARG A 482 -4.63 31.55 -13.06
N GLU A 483 -3.61 30.71 -13.15
CA GLU A 483 -3.17 29.83 -12.07
C GLU A 483 -1.84 30.33 -11.49
N GLU A 484 -1.77 30.42 -10.16
CA GLU A 484 -0.57 30.83 -9.44
C GLU A 484 -0.21 29.74 -8.43
N LEU A 485 0.93 29.08 -8.64
CA LEU A 485 1.43 28.04 -7.73
C LEU A 485 1.73 28.67 -6.36
N MET A 486 1.31 27.99 -5.30
CA MET A 486 1.58 28.40 -3.91
C MET A 486 2.27 27.28 -3.12
N ASN A 487 3.18 27.66 -2.23
CA ASN A 487 3.84 26.76 -1.29
C ASN A 487 3.40 27.00 0.15
N GLY A 488 3.81 26.11 1.07
CA GLY A 488 3.74 26.37 2.50
C GLY A 488 2.33 26.49 3.07
N VAL A 489 1.38 25.72 2.53
CA VAL A 489 0.01 25.62 3.05
C VAL A 489 -0.28 24.23 3.60
N GLU A 490 -1.11 24.17 4.63
CA GLU A 490 -1.55 22.95 5.28
C GLU A 490 -3.06 23.00 5.46
N PHE A 491 -3.74 21.85 5.34
CA PHE A 491 -5.14 21.78 5.73
C PHE A 491 -5.28 21.88 7.25
N THR A 492 -6.35 22.51 7.71
CA THR A 492 -6.72 22.57 9.12
C THR A 492 -8.20 22.21 9.29
N GLY A 493 -8.59 21.67 10.44
CA GLY A 493 -9.99 21.34 10.75
C GLY A 493 -10.62 20.25 9.87
N VAL A 494 -9.82 19.46 9.14
CA VAL A 494 -10.36 18.41 8.25
C VAL A 494 -10.98 17.29 9.08
N THR A 495 -12.24 16.99 8.79
CA THR A 495 -12.95 15.83 9.33
C THR A 495 -13.50 14.98 8.19
N TYR A 496 -13.99 13.77 8.49
CA TYR A 496 -14.71 12.93 7.51
C TYR A 496 -15.94 13.62 6.89
N ARG A 497 -16.35 14.80 7.39
CA ARG A 497 -17.37 15.63 6.74
C ARG A 497 -16.97 16.04 5.33
N ALA A 498 -15.67 16.29 5.07
CA ALA A 498 -15.17 16.69 3.75
C ALA A 498 -15.60 15.71 2.64
N LEU A 499 -15.67 14.41 2.95
CA LEU A 499 -16.19 13.40 2.02
C LEU A 499 -17.66 13.65 1.61
N ARG A 500 -18.50 14.12 2.53
CA ARG A 500 -19.92 14.42 2.26
C ARG A 500 -20.12 15.77 1.57
N ASP A 501 -19.15 16.67 1.72
CA ASP A 501 -19.15 18.01 1.14
C ASP A 501 -18.61 17.98 -0.31
N ILE A 502 -18.36 16.79 -0.89
CA ILE A 502 -18.14 16.62 -2.33
C ILE A 502 -19.42 16.99 -3.08
N VAL A 503 -19.34 17.97 -3.98
CA VAL A 503 -20.49 18.53 -4.70
C VAL A 503 -20.58 18.13 -6.16
N LEU A 504 -19.44 17.79 -6.78
CA LEU A 504 -19.31 17.43 -8.20
C LEU A 504 -18.03 16.62 -8.43
N THR A 505 -18.06 15.69 -9.39
CA THR A 505 -16.89 14.88 -9.77
C THR A 505 -16.72 14.84 -11.29
N SER A 506 -15.53 14.49 -11.76
CA SER A 506 -15.28 14.26 -13.20
C SER A 506 -16.04 13.04 -13.73
N ASP A 507 -16.35 13.05 -15.03
CA ASP A 507 -16.75 11.87 -15.80
C ASP A 507 -15.54 11.08 -16.35
N GLU A 508 -14.35 11.67 -16.34
CA GLU A 508 -13.10 11.01 -16.72
C GLU A 508 -12.52 10.21 -15.53
N PRO A 509 -12.08 8.96 -15.73
CA PRO A 509 -11.43 8.17 -14.70
C PRO A 509 -9.94 8.51 -14.58
N TYR A 510 -9.41 8.36 -13.37
CA TYR A 510 -7.98 8.41 -13.06
C TYR A 510 -7.58 7.16 -12.28
N ILE A 511 -6.50 6.52 -12.72
CA ILE A 511 -5.97 5.29 -12.12
C ILE A 511 -4.74 5.64 -11.29
N TYR A 512 -4.83 5.40 -9.99
CA TYR A 512 -3.77 5.63 -9.02
C TYR A 512 -3.36 4.30 -8.39
N ASN A 513 -2.23 3.75 -8.86
CA ASN A 513 -1.58 2.60 -8.25
C ASN A 513 -0.70 3.08 -7.10
N TYR A 514 -0.80 2.43 -5.94
CA TYR A 514 -0.04 2.81 -4.75
C TYR A 514 0.24 1.62 -3.84
N TYR A 515 1.15 1.82 -2.90
CA TYR A 515 1.36 0.92 -1.78
C TYR A 515 0.69 1.48 -0.54
N GLN A 516 -0.37 0.82 -0.07
CA GLN A 516 -0.90 1.15 1.25
C GLN A 516 0.14 0.69 2.29
N PRO A 517 0.40 1.43 3.37
CA PRO A 517 1.17 0.95 4.53
C PRO A 517 0.32 0.07 5.46
N GLY A 518 0.92 -0.93 6.11
CA GLY A 518 0.28 -1.71 7.18
C GLY A 518 0.04 -0.90 8.46
N PRO A 519 -0.79 -1.41 9.38
CA PRO A 519 -1.23 -0.65 10.55
C PRO A 519 -0.14 -0.46 11.61
N TYR A 520 1.00 -1.15 11.53
CA TYR A 520 2.02 -1.11 12.58
C TYR A 520 3.27 -0.35 12.14
N ALA A 521 3.44 0.92 12.53
CA ALA A 521 4.46 1.81 11.98
C ALA A 521 5.91 1.31 12.08
N MET A 522 6.24 0.48 13.08
CA MET A 522 7.61 0.02 13.35
C MET A 522 8.05 -1.20 12.53
N ALA A 523 7.12 -2.02 12.04
CA ALA A 523 7.43 -3.18 11.21
C ALA A 523 6.44 -3.36 10.04
N ARG A 524 5.68 -2.31 9.69
CA ARG A 524 4.74 -2.36 8.58
C ARG A 524 5.47 -2.65 7.28
N GLY A 525 4.92 -3.59 6.53
CA GLY A 525 5.14 -3.63 5.11
C GLY A 525 4.06 -2.84 4.39
N SER A 526 4.04 -3.01 3.07
CA SER A 526 3.02 -2.41 2.23
C SER A 526 2.43 -3.44 1.28
N VAL A 527 1.17 -3.25 0.90
CA VAL A 527 0.48 -4.08 -0.09
C VAL A 527 0.04 -3.21 -1.25
N ALA A 528 0.19 -3.72 -2.46
CA ALA A 528 -0.18 -2.99 -3.66
C ALA A 528 -1.69 -2.84 -3.73
N ALA A 529 -2.17 -1.65 -4.08
CA ALA A 529 -3.58 -1.35 -4.25
C ALA A 529 -3.75 -0.36 -5.42
N SER A 530 -4.97 -0.26 -5.92
CA SER A 530 -5.34 0.67 -6.98
C SER A 530 -6.59 1.44 -6.59
N ILE A 531 -6.63 2.74 -6.87
CA ILE A 531 -7.83 3.56 -6.78
C ILE A 531 -8.17 4.04 -8.19
N ILE A 532 -9.36 3.70 -8.65
CA ILE A 532 -9.97 4.19 -9.89
C ILE A 532 -10.98 5.24 -9.45
N ALA A 533 -10.56 6.51 -9.45
CA ALA A 533 -11.35 7.66 -9.00
C ALA A 533 -11.74 8.56 -10.19
N PRO A 534 -12.76 9.41 -10.04
CA PRO A 534 -12.91 10.56 -10.93
C PRO A 534 -11.62 11.39 -10.97
N SER A 535 -11.20 11.84 -12.16
CA SER A 535 -10.01 12.66 -12.34
C SER A 535 -10.09 14.03 -11.67
N ALA A 536 -11.29 14.44 -11.25
CA ALA A 536 -11.48 15.66 -10.48
C ALA A 536 -12.59 15.48 -9.42
N VAL A 537 -12.36 15.99 -8.21
CA VAL A 537 -13.32 15.97 -7.09
C VAL A 537 -13.40 17.37 -6.50
N LEU A 538 -14.58 17.99 -6.60
CA LEU A 538 -14.85 19.33 -6.06
C LEU A 538 -15.47 19.22 -4.66
N VAL A 539 -14.78 19.76 -3.67
CA VAL A 539 -15.24 19.85 -2.28
C VAL A 539 -15.72 21.28 -2.02
N GLN A 540 -16.89 21.41 -1.39
CA GLN A 540 -17.58 22.68 -1.22
C GLN A 540 -16.79 23.72 -0.42
N GLU A 541 -16.14 23.28 0.65
CA GLU A 541 -15.44 24.16 1.58
C GLU A 541 -14.34 23.38 2.30
N MET A 542 -13.14 23.94 2.33
CA MET A 542 -12.02 23.46 3.13
C MET A 542 -11.20 24.66 3.62
N GLU A 543 -10.49 24.46 4.73
CA GLU A 543 -9.63 25.48 5.31
C GLU A 543 -8.16 25.13 5.12
N LEU A 544 -7.40 26.09 4.62
CA LEU A 544 -5.94 26.06 4.56
C LEU A 544 -5.38 27.14 5.49
N LYS A 545 -4.32 26.79 6.21
CA LYS A 545 -3.47 27.72 6.96
C LYS A 545 -2.07 27.74 6.37
N ARG A 546 -1.29 28.75 6.75
CA ARG A 546 0.16 28.73 6.51
C ARG A 546 0.80 27.62 7.32
N THR A 547 1.83 27.00 6.77
CA THR A 547 2.62 26.00 7.48
C THR A 547 3.31 26.62 8.70
N ASP A 548 3.28 25.91 9.82
CA ASP A 548 4.00 26.29 11.05
C ASP A 548 5.47 25.81 11.02
N ARG A 549 5.90 25.18 9.92
CA ARG A 549 7.27 24.68 9.73
C ARG A 549 8.26 25.84 9.69
N LYS A 550 9.32 25.72 10.50
CA LYS A 550 10.37 26.73 10.58
C LYS A 550 11.20 26.75 9.29
N PRO A 551 11.46 27.94 8.71
CA PRO A 551 12.42 28.09 7.63
C PRO A 551 13.81 27.59 8.04
N ASP A 552 14.50 26.97 7.10
CA ASP A 552 15.91 26.64 7.21
C ASP A 552 16.76 27.65 6.42
N ARG A 553 18.05 27.77 6.73
CA ARG A 553 18.97 28.56 5.92
C ARG A 553 19.26 27.83 4.62
N ALA A 554 19.37 28.59 3.52
CA ALA A 554 19.87 28.03 2.27
C ALA A 554 21.33 27.58 2.42
N PRO A 555 21.78 26.57 1.65
CA PRO A 555 23.19 26.23 1.56
C PRO A 555 24.06 27.46 1.26
N TYR A 556 25.20 27.59 1.97
CA TYR A 556 26.11 28.72 1.80
C TYR A 556 26.91 28.69 0.49
N LEU A 557 27.05 27.50 -0.11
CA LEU A 557 27.71 27.29 -1.39
C LEU A 557 26.66 26.87 -2.41
N GLU A 558 26.85 27.31 -3.65
CA GLU A 558 26.07 26.83 -4.78
C GLU A 558 26.23 25.32 -4.95
N HIS A 559 25.17 24.68 -5.46
CA HIS A 559 25.19 23.25 -5.72
C HIS A 559 26.31 22.94 -6.76
N PRO A 560 27.17 21.92 -6.56
CA PRO A 560 28.30 21.66 -7.46
C PRO A 560 27.96 21.42 -8.94
N PHE A 561 26.75 20.96 -9.25
CA PHE A 561 26.27 20.83 -10.64
C PHE A 561 25.83 22.15 -11.30
N PHE A 562 25.66 23.22 -10.52
CA PHE A 562 25.19 24.53 -10.98
C PHE A 562 26.19 25.65 -10.75
N ALA A 563 27.20 25.42 -9.89
CA ALA A 563 28.30 26.35 -9.71
C ALA A 563 28.97 26.62 -11.06
N GLU A 564 29.14 27.89 -11.43
CA GLU A 564 29.98 28.23 -12.56
C GLU A 564 31.38 27.66 -12.29
N ASN A 565 31.87 26.81 -13.20
CA ASN A 565 33.23 26.29 -13.11
C ASN A 565 34.18 27.49 -13.02
N GLY A 566 34.64 27.80 -11.81
CA GLY A 566 35.84 28.60 -11.59
C GLY A 566 36.97 27.85 -12.26
N GLY A 567 37.20 28.18 -13.53
CA GLY A 567 38.15 27.48 -14.39
C GLY A 567 39.48 27.33 -13.66
N LYS A 568 39.96 26.09 -13.57
CA LYS A 568 41.40 25.87 -13.50
C LYS A 568 41.99 26.55 -14.74
N LYS A 569 42.52 27.76 -14.58
CA LYS A 569 43.57 28.30 -15.43
C LYS A 569 44.86 27.55 -15.14
#